data_AF-A0A4C1T708-F1
#
_entry.id   AF-A0A4C1T708-F1
#
_cell.length_a   1.000
_cell.length_b   1.000
_cell.length_c   1.000
_cell.angle_alpha   90.00
_cell.angle_beta   90.00
_cell.angle_gamma   90.00
#
_symmetry.space_group_name_H-M   'P 1'
#
loop_
_entity.id
_entity.type
_entity.pdbx_description
1 polymer ?
#
loop_
_entity_poly.entity_id
_entity_poly.type
_entity_poly.pdbx_seq_one_letter_code
_entity_poly.pdbx_strand_id
1 'polypeptide(L)'
;MGELLKVNSDELRKWLKTRQIESVNELVLIPNSLEAAIAARDALAKHMYANSFMEYDVNGFLEKNRDAVSKELVNVIRQSKMSLCKQLMDMPEIDTLSADAIKTHTLGGRLIISAAKKQPNEAKLAFKWDAPKIVQQLRACGVLETVRISAAGFPSRWVYLEFYMRYQLLCHRSLANKSDLRQSCQNIAAKWITDEDKYRFGNTQIFFRAGQVAYLEQVRANLRKKYITIIQSVVRRFIWRKRFCVCSILLLVFSVMLGDIWHVKEHKQLESKEPP
;
A
#
# COMPACT_ATOMS: atom_id res chain seq x y z
N MET A 1 1.46 -29.13 -22.51
CA MET A 1 1.50 -30.03 -21.34
C MET A 1 2.41 -31.24 -21.58
N GLY A 2 2.31 -31.95 -22.71
CA GLY A 2 3.19 -33.11 -23.00
C GLY A 2 4.69 -32.80 -23.04
N GLU A 3 5.08 -31.70 -23.69
CA GLU A 3 6.49 -31.24 -23.72
C GLU A 3 7.04 -30.84 -22.35
N LEU A 4 6.20 -30.28 -21.46
CA LEU A 4 6.60 -29.84 -20.12
C LEU A 4 6.86 -31.03 -19.17
N LEU A 5 6.12 -32.12 -19.36
CA LEU A 5 6.20 -33.33 -18.53
C LEU A 5 7.13 -34.40 -19.11
N LYS A 6 7.65 -34.23 -20.34
CA LYS A 6 8.31 -35.28 -21.13
C LYS A 6 7.44 -36.54 -21.27
N VAL A 7 6.11 -36.38 -21.36
CA VAL A 7 5.15 -37.49 -21.53
C VAL A 7 4.43 -37.34 -22.87
N ASN A 8 4.25 -38.46 -23.57
CA ASN A 8 3.53 -38.51 -24.85
C ASN A 8 2.08 -38.04 -24.66
N SER A 9 1.68 -36.98 -25.35
CA SER A 9 0.37 -36.36 -25.22
C SER A 9 -0.78 -37.27 -25.65
N ASP A 10 -0.55 -38.13 -26.64
CA ASP A 10 -1.57 -39.03 -27.16
C ASP A 10 -1.84 -40.19 -26.20
N GLU A 11 -0.78 -40.65 -25.53
CA GLU A 11 -0.86 -41.69 -24.52
C GLU A 11 -1.57 -41.18 -23.26
N LEU A 12 -1.21 -39.98 -22.78
CA LEU A 12 -1.91 -39.33 -21.67
C LEU A 12 -3.41 -39.14 -21.96
N ARG A 13 -3.74 -38.75 -23.21
CA ARG A 13 -5.13 -38.57 -23.64
C ARG A 13 -5.89 -39.89 -23.69
N LYS A 14 -5.23 -40.99 -24.06
CA LYS A 14 -5.80 -42.34 -24.02
C LYS A 14 -6.11 -42.74 -22.57
N TRP A 15 -5.13 -42.61 -21.67
CA TRP A 15 -5.27 -42.98 -20.25
C TRP A 15 -6.28 -42.12 -19.47
N LEU A 16 -6.45 -40.85 -19.81
CA LEU A 16 -7.50 -40.01 -19.20
C LEU A 16 -8.93 -40.41 -19.63
N LYS A 17 -9.06 -41.03 -20.81
CA LYS A 17 -10.34 -41.43 -21.40
C LYS A 17 -10.69 -42.89 -21.19
N THR A 18 -9.76 -43.71 -20.72
CA THR A 18 -9.97 -45.15 -20.52
C THR A 18 -9.65 -45.54 -19.10
N ARG A 19 -10.53 -46.31 -18.46
CA ARG A 19 -10.16 -47.05 -17.24
C ARG A 19 -9.64 -48.43 -17.63
N GLN A 20 -8.57 -48.85 -16.97
CA GLN A 20 -8.08 -50.22 -17.04
C GLN A 20 -8.75 -51.02 -15.93
N ILE A 21 -9.29 -52.18 -16.27
CA ILE A 21 -9.75 -53.16 -15.29
C ILE A 21 -8.91 -54.42 -15.48
N GLU A 22 -8.25 -54.83 -14.41
CA GLU A 22 -7.53 -56.10 -14.35
C GLU A 22 -8.51 -57.20 -13.95
N SER A 23 -8.76 -58.11 -14.90
CA SER A 23 -9.34 -59.43 -14.61
C SER A 23 -8.22 -60.46 -14.60
N VAL A 24 -8.44 -61.59 -13.91
CA VAL A 24 -7.42 -62.61 -13.58
C VAL A 24 -6.59 -63.09 -14.77
N ASN A 25 -7.09 -62.99 -16.01
CA ASN A 25 -6.36 -63.36 -17.23
C ASN A 25 -6.36 -62.28 -18.34
N GLU A 26 -7.01 -61.12 -18.17
CA GLU A 26 -7.14 -60.13 -19.25
C GLU A 26 -7.15 -58.68 -18.75
N LEU A 27 -6.46 -57.82 -19.50
CA LEU A 27 -6.49 -56.37 -19.34
C LEU A 27 -7.51 -55.77 -20.29
N VAL A 28 -8.63 -55.29 -19.76
CA VAL A 28 -9.69 -54.66 -20.57
C VAL A 28 -9.69 -53.15 -20.34
N LEU A 29 -9.56 -52.39 -21.44
CA LEU A 29 -9.66 -50.94 -21.46
C LEU A 29 -11.09 -50.52 -21.80
N ILE A 30 -11.76 -49.89 -20.85
CA ILE A 30 -13.15 -49.43 -21.03
C ILE A 30 -13.14 -47.90 -21.13
N PRO A 31 -13.82 -47.31 -22.12
CA PRO A 31 -13.97 -45.85 -22.20
C PRO A 31 -14.72 -45.30 -20.98
N ASN A 32 -14.18 -44.25 -20.37
CA ASN A 32 -14.77 -43.56 -19.23
C ASN A 32 -15.96 -42.69 -19.67
N SER A 33 -16.90 -42.47 -18.75
CA SER A 33 -17.93 -41.45 -18.92
C SER A 33 -17.30 -40.05 -18.94
N LEU A 34 -18.02 -39.08 -19.52
CA LEU A 34 -17.55 -37.70 -19.64
C LEU A 34 -17.20 -37.10 -18.27
N GLU A 35 -18.04 -37.34 -17.26
CA GLU A 35 -17.83 -36.87 -15.88
C GLU A 35 -16.59 -37.48 -15.23
N ALA A 36 -16.39 -38.79 -15.39
CA ALA A 36 -15.23 -39.49 -14.85
C ALA A 36 -13.92 -39.04 -15.51
N ALA A 37 -13.94 -38.76 -16.81
CA ALA A 37 -12.78 -38.24 -17.53
C ALA A 37 -12.41 -36.81 -17.09
N ILE A 38 -13.41 -35.96 -16.80
CA ILE A 38 -13.19 -34.60 -16.26
C ILE A 38 -12.62 -34.70 -14.84
N ALA A 39 -13.17 -35.56 -13.99
CA ALA A 39 -12.67 -35.78 -12.64
C ALA A 39 -11.22 -36.29 -12.63
N ALA A 40 -10.87 -37.22 -13.52
CA ALA A 40 -9.51 -37.74 -13.68
C ALA A 40 -8.52 -36.64 -14.14
N ARG A 41 -8.94 -35.80 -15.09
CA ARG A 41 -8.15 -34.63 -15.54
C ARG A 41 -7.89 -33.68 -14.37
N ASP A 42 -8.92 -33.36 -13.60
CA ASP A 42 -8.83 -32.39 -12.51
C ASP A 42 -8.01 -32.96 -11.33
N ALA A 43 -8.11 -34.25 -11.06
CA ALA A 43 -7.26 -34.94 -10.08
C ALA A 43 -5.79 -34.93 -10.49
N LEU A 44 -5.48 -35.21 -11.76
CA LEU A 44 -4.12 -35.16 -12.29
C LEU A 44 -3.55 -33.73 -12.24
N ALA A 45 -4.35 -32.73 -12.60
CA ALA A 45 -3.96 -31.32 -12.48
C ALA A 45 -3.66 -30.96 -11.02
N LYS A 46 -4.53 -31.33 -10.08
CA LYS A 46 -4.31 -31.10 -8.63
C LYS A 46 -3.04 -31.79 -8.13
N HIS A 47 -2.79 -33.04 -8.53
CA HIS A 47 -1.58 -33.79 -8.14
C HIS A 47 -0.30 -33.13 -8.69
N MET A 48 -0.33 -32.67 -9.94
CA MET A 48 0.79 -31.93 -10.52
C MET A 48 1.03 -30.60 -9.80
N TYR A 49 -0.02 -29.82 -9.56
CA TYR A 49 0.09 -28.54 -8.85
C TYR A 49 0.57 -28.73 -7.41
N ALA A 50 0.12 -29.79 -6.73
CA ALA A 50 0.58 -30.17 -5.41
C ALA A 50 2.10 -30.39 -5.44
N ASN A 51 2.59 -31.39 -6.18
CA ASN A 51 4.02 -31.72 -6.24
C ASN A 51 4.92 -30.58 -6.76
N SER A 52 4.38 -29.65 -7.54
CA SER A 52 5.16 -28.53 -8.11
C SER A 52 5.37 -27.39 -7.12
N PHE A 53 4.46 -27.20 -6.16
CA PHE A 53 4.41 -25.98 -5.35
C PHE A 53 4.44 -26.22 -3.84
N MET A 54 4.12 -27.43 -3.36
CA MET A 54 4.25 -27.83 -1.95
C MET A 54 4.44 -29.34 -1.83
N GLU A 55 5.29 -29.82 -0.93
CA GLU A 55 5.32 -31.25 -0.58
C GLU A 55 4.00 -31.64 0.10
N TYR A 56 3.00 -32.00 -0.70
CA TYR A 56 1.75 -32.58 -0.20
C TYR A 56 1.93 -34.08 -0.07
N ASP A 57 1.78 -34.60 1.15
CA ASP A 57 1.67 -36.04 1.36
C ASP A 57 0.35 -36.54 0.75
N VAL A 58 0.46 -37.43 -0.23
CA VAL A 58 -0.68 -38.01 -0.95
C VAL A 58 -1.34 -39.13 -0.15
N ASN A 59 -0.69 -39.62 0.91
CA ASN A 59 -1.23 -40.65 1.78
C ASN A 59 -2.50 -40.15 2.50
N GLY A 60 -3.59 -40.94 2.39
CA GLY A 60 -4.89 -40.61 2.99
C GLY A 60 -5.71 -39.55 2.24
N PHE A 61 -5.28 -39.07 1.08
CA PHE A 61 -6.04 -38.08 0.30
C PHE A 61 -7.40 -38.63 -0.17
N LEU A 62 -7.45 -39.92 -0.57
CA LEU A 62 -8.71 -40.59 -0.95
C LEU A 62 -9.64 -40.82 0.24
N GLU A 63 -9.09 -41.12 1.42
CA GLU A 63 -9.87 -41.34 2.64
C GLU A 63 -10.52 -40.04 3.13
N LYS A 64 -9.77 -38.94 3.17
CA LYS A 64 -10.29 -37.60 3.50
C LYS A 64 -11.35 -37.10 2.51
N ASN A 65 -11.27 -37.52 1.25
CA ASN A 65 -12.31 -37.18 0.25
C ASN A 65 -13.49 -38.17 0.23
N ARG A 66 -13.40 -39.29 0.97
CA ARG A 66 -14.51 -40.21 1.23
C ARG A 66 -15.33 -39.82 2.47
N ASP A 67 -15.13 -38.62 3.03
CA ASP A 67 -15.87 -38.01 4.16
C ASP A 67 -17.37 -37.77 3.90
N ALA A 68 -18.02 -38.67 3.15
CA ALA A 68 -19.47 -38.75 3.04
C ALA A 68 -19.99 -39.62 4.19
N VAL A 69 -20.67 -39.01 5.15
CA VAL A 69 -21.42 -39.74 6.18
C VAL A 69 -22.47 -40.62 5.47
N SER A 70 -22.51 -41.91 5.78
CA SER A 70 -23.45 -42.83 5.12
C SER A 70 -24.90 -42.38 5.37
N LYS A 71 -25.75 -42.51 4.35
CA LYS A 71 -27.17 -42.10 4.42
C LYS A 71 -27.93 -42.83 5.52
N GLU A 72 -27.52 -44.05 5.86
CA GLU A 72 -28.11 -44.83 6.95
C GLU A 72 -27.79 -44.21 8.32
N LEU A 73 -26.54 -43.80 8.55
CA LEU A 73 -26.13 -43.13 9.80
C LEU A 73 -26.86 -41.80 9.98
N VAL A 74 -27.02 -41.02 8.91
CA VAL A 74 -27.80 -39.76 8.92
C VAL A 74 -29.25 -40.04 9.31
N ASN A 75 -29.88 -41.08 8.75
CA ASN A 75 -31.26 -41.45 9.06
C ASN A 75 -31.43 -41.92 10.52
N VAL A 76 -30.46 -42.66 11.07
CA VAL A 76 -30.47 -43.07 12.48
C VAL A 76 -30.37 -41.86 13.41
N ILE A 77 -29.49 -40.91 13.11
CA ILE A 77 -29.32 -39.70 13.92
C ILE A 77 -30.57 -38.81 13.83
N ARG A 78 -31.23 -38.73 12.67
CA ARG A 78 -32.50 -38.02 12.49
C ARG A 78 -33.66 -38.64 13.29
N GLN A 79 -33.64 -39.95 13.51
CA GLN A 79 -34.61 -40.67 14.35
C GLN A 79 -34.32 -40.58 15.85
N SER A 80 -33.18 -40.00 16.25
CA SER A 80 -32.82 -39.82 17.66
C SER A 80 -33.86 -38.99 18.42
N LYS A 81 -34.09 -39.32 19.70
CA LYS A 81 -34.99 -38.56 20.59
C LYS A 81 -34.37 -37.26 21.10
N MET A 82 -33.07 -37.02 20.87
CA MET A 82 -32.38 -35.81 21.28
C MET A 82 -32.66 -34.64 20.33
N SER A 83 -33.11 -33.51 20.86
CA SER A 83 -33.40 -32.28 20.08
C SER A 83 -32.18 -31.76 19.32
N LEU A 84 -30.99 -31.82 19.94
CA LEU A 84 -29.72 -31.37 19.34
C LEU A 84 -29.37 -32.17 18.06
N CYS A 85 -29.60 -33.49 18.07
CA CYS A 85 -29.28 -34.36 16.93
C CYS A 85 -30.17 -34.07 15.71
N LYS A 86 -31.43 -33.71 15.94
CA LYS A 86 -32.35 -33.28 14.88
C LYS A 86 -31.94 -31.92 14.32
N GLN A 87 -31.66 -30.96 15.20
CA GLN A 87 -31.20 -29.62 14.79
C GLN A 87 -29.90 -29.67 14.00
N LEU A 88 -28.93 -30.52 14.36
CA LEU A 88 -27.67 -30.65 13.65
C LEU A 88 -27.85 -31.19 12.22
N MET A 89 -28.80 -32.11 12.01
CA MET A 89 -29.05 -32.77 10.71
C MET A 89 -30.00 -32.00 9.79
N ASP A 90 -30.67 -30.96 10.30
CA ASP A 90 -31.54 -30.06 9.54
C ASP A 90 -30.87 -28.70 9.25
N MET A 91 -29.58 -28.55 9.55
CA MET A 91 -28.81 -27.37 9.18
C MET A 91 -28.64 -27.29 7.65
N PRO A 92 -28.85 -26.11 7.03
CA PRO A 92 -28.60 -25.94 5.60
C PRO A 92 -27.11 -26.18 5.30
N GLU A 93 -26.83 -26.94 4.24
CA GLU A 93 -25.47 -27.17 3.76
C GLU A 93 -24.83 -25.82 3.40
N ILE A 94 -23.80 -25.44 4.15
CA ILE A 94 -22.96 -24.30 3.81
C ILE A 94 -21.91 -24.82 2.84
N ASP A 95 -22.04 -24.47 1.56
CA ASP A 95 -21.00 -24.71 0.56
C ASP A 95 -19.73 -23.94 0.94
N THR A 96 -18.86 -24.58 1.70
CA THR A 96 -17.56 -24.05 2.15
C THR A 96 -16.56 -23.86 0.99
N LEU A 97 -16.90 -24.32 -0.21
CA LEU A 97 -16.12 -24.17 -1.44
C LEU A 97 -16.40 -22.86 -2.20
N SER A 98 -17.43 -22.10 -1.82
CA SER A 98 -17.62 -20.76 -2.36
C SER A 98 -16.86 -19.73 -1.52
N ALA A 99 -15.59 -19.54 -1.87
CA ALA A 99 -14.84 -18.35 -1.45
C ALA A 99 -15.41 -17.04 -2.07
N ASP A 100 -16.42 -17.14 -2.93
CA ASP A 100 -17.00 -16.04 -3.71
C ASP A 100 -18.47 -15.77 -3.36
N ALA A 101 -18.73 -15.23 -2.16
CA ALA A 101 -20.01 -14.54 -1.91
C ALA A 101 -19.95 -13.54 -0.72
N ILE A 102 -18.99 -12.63 -0.71
CA ILE A 102 -19.27 -11.27 -0.22
C ILE A 102 -19.54 -10.42 -1.46
N LYS A 103 -20.71 -10.63 -2.08
CA LYS A 103 -21.26 -9.67 -3.06
C LYS A 103 -21.82 -8.49 -2.29
N THR A 104 -20.95 -7.63 -1.77
CA THR A 104 -21.35 -6.26 -1.48
C THR A 104 -21.53 -5.55 -2.81
N HIS A 105 -22.78 -5.34 -3.21
CA HIS A 105 -23.12 -4.33 -4.20
C HIS A 105 -22.57 -2.98 -3.72
N THR A 106 -21.46 -2.54 -4.29
CA THR A 106 -21.07 -1.13 -4.23
C THR A 106 -20.34 -0.78 -5.51
N LEU A 107 -21.01 0.03 -6.31
CA LEU A 107 -20.47 0.71 -7.48
C LEU A 107 -19.23 1.51 -7.06
N GLY A 108 -18.12 1.30 -7.76
CA GLY A 108 -16.88 2.06 -7.57
C GLY A 108 -15.76 1.21 -6.97
N GLY A 109 -14.77 0.89 -7.81
CA GLY A 109 -13.62 0.05 -7.48
C GLY A 109 -12.83 0.52 -6.27
N ARG A 110 -13.23 0.04 -5.09
CA ARG A 110 -12.44 0.10 -3.87
C ARG A 110 -11.59 -1.16 -3.85
N LEU A 111 -10.29 -1.03 -4.14
CA LEU A 111 -9.30 -2.05 -3.80
C LEU A 111 -9.41 -2.28 -2.29
N ILE A 112 -10.09 -3.34 -1.89
CA ILE A 112 -10.06 -3.83 -0.52
C ILE A 112 -8.66 -4.40 -0.34
N ILE A 113 -7.73 -3.58 0.15
CA ILE A 113 -6.53 -4.10 0.80
C ILE A 113 -7.03 -4.64 2.13
N SER A 114 -7.57 -5.86 2.10
CA SER A 114 -7.85 -6.60 3.32
C SER A 114 -6.53 -6.65 4.07
N ALA A 115 -6.52 -6.12 5.30
CA ALA A 115 -5.38 -6.19 6.18
C ALA A 115 -5.18 -7.68 6.50
N ALA A 116 -4.43 -8.37 5.64
CA ALA A 116 -4.08 -9.76 5.84
C ALA A 116 -3.44 -9.85 7.22
N LYS A 117 -4.00 -10.70 8.08
CA LYS A 117 -3.49 -10.98 9.43
C LYS A 117 -2.10 -11.60 9.29
N LYS A 118 -1.07 -10.77 9.17
CA LYS A 118 0.31 -11.19 9.02
C LYS A 118 0.85 -11.53 10.40
N GLN A 119 1.30 -12.76 10.56
CA GLN A 119 1.95 -13.18 11.78
C GLN A 119 3.45 -12.84 11.64
N PRO A 120 3.98 -11.87 12.41
CA PRO A 120 5.34 -11.33 12.20
C PRO A 120 6.45 -12.29 12.65
N ASN A 121 6.11 -13.27 13.48
CA ASN A 121 7.00 -14.33 13.94
C ASN A 121 6.20 -15.57 14.39
N GLU A 122 6.87 -16.72 14.36
CA GLU A 122 6.28 -18.00 14.77
C GLU A 122 6.19 -18.15 16.29
N ALA A 123 7.15 -17.58 17.02
CA ALA A 123 7.21 -17.59 18.48
C ALA A 123 6.16 -16.71 19.17
N LYS A 124 5.32 -15.98 18.40
CA LYS A 124 4.31 -15.01 18.85
C LYS A 124 4.86 -13.96 19.84
N LEU A 125 6.14 -13.62 19.73
CA LEU A 125 6.80 -12.65 20.59
C LEU A 125 6.55 -11.22 20.09
N ALA A 126 6.38 -10.27 21.00
CA ALA A 126 6.29 -8.87 20.61
C ALA A 126 7.62 -8.39 19.98
N PHE A 127 7.54 -7.52 18.97
CA PHE A 127 8.69 -6.85 18.32
C PHE A 127 9.76 -7.74 17.68
N LYS A 128 9.54 -9.05 17.57
CA LYS A 128 10.42 -9.95 16.81
C LYS A 128 9.99 -9.97 15.34
N TRP A 129 10.88 -9.55 14.44
CA TRP A 129 10.60 -9.41 13.02
C TRP A 129 11.30 -10.51 12.22
N ASP A 130 10.53 -11.41 11.60
CA ASP A 130 11.06 -12.43 10.69
C ASP A 130 10.79 -12.03 9.24
N ALA A 131 11.72 -11.28 8.66
CA ALA A 131 11.62 -10.72 7.31
C ALA A 131 11.27 -11.75 6.21
N PRO A 132 11.94 -12.92 6.09
CA PRO A 132 11.62 -13.89 5.04
C PRO A 132 10.19 -14.43 5.14
N LYS A 133 9.66 -14.67 6.34
CA LYS A 133 8.27 -15.12 6.53
C LYS A 133 7.25 -14.07 6.10
N ILE A 134 7.51 -12.82 6.45
CA ILE A 134 6.63 -11.71 6.08
C ILE A 134 6.61 -11.52 4.55
N VAL A 135 7.76 -11.68 3.89
CA VAL A 135 7.84 -11.66 2.42
C VAL A 135 7.07 -12.82 1.79
N GLN A 136 7.18 -14.03 2.34
CA GLN A 136 6.41 -15.18 1.84
C GLN A 136 4.90 -14.98 2.02
N GLN A 137 4.46 -14.46 3.16
CA GLN A 137 3.05 -14.08 3.39
C GLN A 137 2.59 -13.00 2.41
N LEU A 138 3.42 -11.98 2.16
CA LEU A 138 3.13 -10.92 1.18
C LEU A 138 2.96 -11.47 -0.24
N ARG A 139 3.75 -12.49 -0.62
CA ARG A 139 3.61 -13.20 -1.89
C ARG A 139 2.34 -14.04 -1.92
N ALA A 140 2.09 -14.85 -0.88
CA ALA A 140 0.93 -15.73 -0.78
C ALA A 140 -0.41 -14.95 -0.76
N CYS A 141 -0.43 -13.78 -0.13
CA CYS A 141 -1.60 -12.89 -0.12
C CYS A 141 -1.71 -12.01 -1.38
N GLY A 142 -0.84 -12.16 -2.39
CA GLY A 142 -0.89 -11.38 -3.63
C GLY A 142 -0.65 -9.87 -3.46
N VAL A 143 -0.12 -9.43 -2.31
CA VAL A 143 0.08 -8.00 -2.02
C VAL A 143 1.14 -7.41 -2.95
N LEU A 144 2.23 -8.13 -3.20
CA LEU A 144 3.29 -7.67 -4.11
C LEU A 144 2.80 -7.56 -5.55
N GLU A 145 1.93 -8.48 -5.97
CA GLU A 145 1.38 -8.49 -7.32
C GLU A 145 0.38 -7.33 -7.50
N THR A 146 -0.45 -7.07 -6.50
CA THR A 146 -1.33 -5.90 -6.45
C THR A 146 -0.52 -4.58 -6.54
N VAL A 147 0.61 -4.49 -5.82
CA VAL A 147 1.52 -3.34 -5.89
C VAL A 147 2.15 -3.24 -7.28
N ARG A 148 2.56 -4.36 -7.88
CA ARG A 148 3.17 -4.40 -9.21
C ARG A 148 2.21 -3.92 -10.29
N ILE A 149 0.96 -4.41 -10.29
CA ILE A 149 -0.08 -4.01 -11.24
C ILE A 149 -0.43 -2.52 -11.07
N SER A 150 -0.59 -2.06 -9.82
CA SER A 150 -0.88 -0.65 -9.55
C SER A 150 0.29 0.29 -9.89
N ALA A 151 1.54 -0.16 -9.76
CA ALA A 151 2.74 0.59 -10.13
C ALA A 151 3.03 0.60 -11.64
N ALA A 152 2.64 -0.45 -12.37
CA ALA A 152 2.77 -0.53 -13.83
C ALA A 152 1.91 0.52 -14.57
N GLY A 153 0.80 0.95 -13.96
CA GLY A 153 -0.01 2.06 -14.44
C GLY A 153 0.48 3.43 -13.96
N PHE A 154 -0.49 4.31 -13.71
CA PHE A 154 -0.28 5.63 -13.10
C PHE A 154 -0.97 5.66 -11.74
N PRO A 155 -0.25 5.33 -10.64
CA PRO A 155 -0.85 5.20 -9.32
C PRO A 155 -1.37 6.53 -8.77
N SER A 156 -0.74 7.65 -9.15
CA SER A 156 -1.15 8.98 -8.71
C SER A 156 -1.98 9.68 -9.76
N ARG A 157 -3.20 10.07 -9.37
CA ARG A 157 -4.19 10.76 -10.22
C ARG A 157 -4.60 12.05 -9.54
N TRP A 158 -4.60 13.16 -10.28
CA TRP A 158 -4.93 14.47 -9.75
C TRP A 158 -5.88 15.21 -10.68
N VAL A 159 -6.91 15.85 -10.13
CA VAL A 159 -7.75 16.79 -10.89
C VAL A 159 -6.95 18.05 -11.21
N TYR A 160 -7.11 18.60 -12.42
CA TYR A 160 -6.37 19.80 -12.84
C TYR A 160 -6.46 20.96 -11.83
N LEU A 161 -7.64 21.19 -11.26
CA LEU A 161 -7.86 22.23 -10.27
C LEU A 161 -7.07 22.00 -8.99
N GLU A 162 -7.17 20.80 -8.42
CA GLU A 162 -6.46 20.43 -7.20
C GLU A 162 -4.94 20.48 -7.40
N PHE A 163 -4.47 19.99 -8.55
CA PHE A 163 -3.06 20.04 -8.92
C PHE A 163 -2.58 21.50 -9.00
N TYR A 164 -3.30 22.35 -9.72
CA TYR A 164 -2.93 23.77 -9.85
C TYR A 164 -2.91 24.47 -8.48
N MET A 165 -3.96 24.31 -7.66
CA MET A 165 -4.03 24.95 -6.34
C MET A 165 -2.90 24.50 -5.41
N ARG A 166 -2.45 23.25 -5.52
CA ARG A 166 -1.36 22.71 -4.71
C ARG A 166 0.02 23.12 -5.22
N TYR A 167 0.23 23.12 -6.53
CA TYR A 167 1.53 23.33 -7.17
C TYR A 167 1.71 24.72 -7.79
N GLN A 168 0.77 25.65 -7.61
CA GLN A 168 0.88 27.05 -8.06
C GLN A 168 2.17 27.74 -7.59
N LEU A 169 2.71 27.35 -6.43
CA LEU A 169 3.98 27.89 -5.91
C LEU A 169 5.18 27.52 -6.80
N LEU A 170 5.12 26.39 -7.51
CA LEU A 170 6.16 25.98 -8.45
C LEU A 170 6.04 26.69 -9.80
N CYS A 171 4.89 27.30 -10.07
CA CYS A 171 4.64 28.05 -11.27
C CYS A 171 5.29 29.44 -11.16
N HIS A 172 6.08 29.83 -12.17
CA HIS A 172 6.55 31.21 -12.25
C HIS A 172 5.38 32.10 -12.69
N ARG A 173 5.22 33.29 -12.10
CA ARG A 173 4.08 34.20 -12.37
C ARG A 173 3.89 34.50 -13.86
N SER A 174 4.96 34.47 -14.66
CA SER A 174 4.93 34.66 -16.12
C SER A 174 4.28 33.53 -16.92
N LEU A 175 4.12 32.33 -16.36
CA LEU A 175 3.55 31.15 -17.04
C LEU A 175 2.12 30.83 -16.56
N ALA A 176 1.57 31.67 -15.68
CA ALA A 176 0.25 31.49 -15.08
C ALA A 176 -0.82 32.13 -15.99
N ASN A 177 -1.32 31.37 -16.95
CA ASN A 177 -2.49 31.75 -17.73
C ASN A 177 -3.76 31.38 -16.95
N LYS A 178 -4.46 32.38 -16.41
CA LYS A 178 -5.71 32.17 -15.65
C LYS A 178 -6.88 31.67 -16.51
N SER A 179 -6.81 31.83 -17.83
CA SER A 179 -7.85 31.35 -18.76
C SER A 179 -7.85 29.84 -18.89
N ASP A 180 -6.67 29.20 -18.88
CA ASP A 180 -6.51 27.77 -19.15
C ASP A 180 -5.73 27.07 -18.04
N LEU A 181 -6.49 26.43 -17.15
CA LEU A 181 -5.95 25.65 -16.03
C LEU A 181 -5.14 24.44 -16.51
N ARG A 182 -5.58 23.81 -17.61
CA ARG A 182 -4.90 22.66 -18.23
C ARG A 182 -3.52 23.05 -18.74
N GLN A 183 -3.42 24.16 -19.48
CA GLN A 183 -2.15 24.66 -20.01
C GLN A 183 -1.18 25.04 -18.87
N SER A 184 -1.71 25.70 -17.83
CA SER A 184 -0.91 26.02 -16.63
C SER A 184 -0.34 24.77 -15.96
N CYS A 185 -1.12 23.70 -15.86
CA CYS A 185 -0.63 22.42 -15.31
C CYS A 185 0.39 21.74 -16.22
N GLN A 186 0.21 21.82 -17.55
CA GLN A 186 1.18 21.31 -18.53
C GLN A 186 2.52 22.03 -18.41
N ASN A 187 2.50 23.36 -18.29
CA ASN A 187 3.72 24.16 -18.11
C ASN A 187 4.46 23.79 -16.81
N ILE A 188 3.73 23.51 -15.71
CA ILE A 188 4.33 23.04 -14.47
C ILE A 188 4.99 21.67 -14.68
N ALA A 189 4.27 20.71 -15.26
CA ALA A 189 4.79 19.36 -15.46
C ALA A 189 6.02 19.36 -16.38
N ALA A 190 5.95 20.04 -17.53
CA ALA A 190 7.04 20.11 -18.51
C ALA A 190 8.30 20.79 -17.95
N LYS A 191 8.15 21.75 -17.03
CA LYS A 191 9.28 22.44 -16.41
C LYS A 191 10.07 21.56 -15.43
N TRP A 192 9.37 20.68 -14.69
CA TRP A 192 9.96 19.91 -13.60
C TRP A 192 10.21 18.45 -13.93
N ILE A 193 9.52 17.91 -14.94
CA ILE A 193 9.63 16.52 -15.38
C ILE A 193 9.96 16.54 -16.88
N THR A 194 11.18 16.10 -17.21
CA THR A 194 11.67 16.11 -18.60
C THR A 194 11.14 14.95 -19.43
N ASP A 195 10.90 13.78 -18.82
CA ASP A 195 10.43 12.60 -19.56
C ASP A 195 8.91 12.56 -19.68
N GLU A 196 8.41 12.51 -20.91
CA GLU A 196 6.98 12.40 -21.22
C GLU A 196 6.36 11.05 -20.81
N ASP A 197 7.15 10.00 -20.57
CA ASP A 197 6.63 8.71 -20.10
C ASP A 197 6.32 8.66 -18.60
N LYS A 198 6.78 9.67 -17.85
CA LYS A 198 6.56 9.78 -16.41
C LYS A 198 5.21 10.39 -16.06
N TYR A 199 4.57 11.09 -17.00
CA TYR A 199 3.28 11.73 -16.81
C TYR A 199 2.40 11.63 -18.07
N ARG A 200 1.08 11.59 -17.90
CA ARG A 200 0.13 11.68 -19.03
C ARG A 200 -1.03 12.60 -18.66
N PHE A 201 -1.51 13.36 -19.64
CA PHE A 201 -2.66 14.25 -19.48
C PHE A 201 -3.93 13.57 -19.97
N GLY A 202 -4.92 13.42 -19.09
CA GLY A 202 -6.27 13.02 -19.47
C GLY A 202 -7.18 14.22 -19.71
N ASN A 203 -8.47 13.94 -19.92
CA ASN A 203 -9.49 14.97 -20.15
C ASN A 203 -9.72 15.86 -18.92
N THR A 204 -9.80 15.25 -17.74
CA THR A 204 -10.12 15.95 -16.47
C THR A 204 -9.01 15.85 -15.41
N GLN A 205 -8.05 14.95 -15.61
CA GLN A 205 -7.04 14.60 -14.62
C GLN A 205 -5.65 14.44 -15.24
N ILE A 206 -4.64 14.60 -14.40
CA ILE A 206 -3.22 14.34 -14.70
C ILE A 206 -2.80 13.06 -14.00
N PHE A 207 -2.06 12.22 -14.72
CA PHE A 207 -1.62 10.91 -14.29
C PHE A 207 -0.10 10.92 -14.15
N PHE A 208 0.40 10.43 -13.03
CA PHE A 208 1.84 10.36 -12.75
C PHE A 208 2.26 8.93 -12.43
N ARG A 209 3.45 8.54 -12.90
CA ARG A 209 4.11 7.31 -12.47
C ARG A 209 4.56 7.40 -11.02
N ALA A 210 4.86 6.24 -10.43
CA ALA A 210 5.34 6.14 -9.06
C ALA A 210 6.56 7.05 -8.82
N GLY A 211 6.59 7.71 -7.66
CA GLY A 211 7.68 8.59 -7.24
C GLY A 211 7.65 10.03 -7.78
N GLN A 212 6.96 10.31 -8.89
CA GLN A 212 6.98 11.65 -9.50
C GLN A 212 6.29 12.72 -8.64
N VAL A 213 5.17 12.37 -8.01
CA VAL A 213 4.47 13.27 -7.09
C VAL A 213 5.31 13.54 -5.84
N ALA A 214 6.04 12.54 -5.35
CA ALA A 214 6.95 12.72 -4.21
C ALA A 214 8.09 13.68 -4.55
N TYR A 215 8.64 13.59 -5.76
CA TYR A 215 9.64 14.53 -6.26
C TYR A 215 9.09 15.98 -6.34
N LEU A 216 7.89 16.17 -6.93
CA LEU A 216 7.25 17.49 -6.98
C LEU A 216 6.99 18.05 -5.58
N GLU A 217 6.59 17.21 -4.62
CA GLU A 217 6.35 17.62 -3.24
C GLU A 217 7.66 18.03 -2.53
N GLN A 218 8.76 17.34 -2.81
CA GLN A 218 10.09 17.69 -2.32
C GLN A 218 10.56 19.05 -2.86
N VAL A 219 10.42 19.28 -4.16
CA VAL A 219 10.73 20.59 -4.79
C VAL A 219 9.90 21.70 -4.16
N ARG A 220 8.60 21.46 -3.97
CA ARG A 220 7.68 22.40 -3.31
C ARG A 220 8.13 22.73 -1.89
N ALA A 221 8.52 21.72 -1.11
CA ALA A 221 9.01 21.87 0.25
C ALA A 221 10.30 22.72 0.29
N ASN A 222 11.21 22.50 -0.65
CA ASN A 222 12.46 23.26 -0.77
C ASN A 222 12.20 24.74 -1.08
N LEU A 223 11.33 25.04 -2.06
CA LEU A 223 10.96 26.42 -2.39
C LEU A 223 10.29 27.11 -1.20
N ARG A 224 9.34 26.43 -0.56
CA ARG A 224 8.68 26.94 0.64
C ARG A 224 9.68 27.25 1.75
N LYS A 225 10.63 26.34 2.00
CA LYS A 225 11.69 26.55 3.00
C LYS A 225 12.52 27.80 2.67
N LYS A 226 12.92 28.00 1.40
CA LYS A 226 13.64 29.19 0.95
C LYS A 226 12.87 30.48 1.25
N TYR A 227 11.60 30.56 0.85
CA TYR A 227 10.77 31.76 1.11
C TYR A 227 10.53 31.99 2.61
N ILE A 228 10.27 30.94 3.37
CA ILE A 228 10.12 31.03 4.83
C ILE A 228 11.42 31.55 5.46
N THR A 229 12.59 31.07 5.05
CA THR A 229 13.88 31.56 5.58
C THR A 229 14.08 33.04 5.29
N ILE A 230 13.71 33.52 4.09
CA ILE A 230 13.76 34.95 3.76
C ILE A 230 12.84 35.75 4.70
N ILE A 231 11.57 35.35 4.83
CA ILE A 231 10.61 36.03 5.70
C ILE A 231 11.11 36.03 7.15
N GLN A 232 11.56 34.88 7.65
CA GLN A 232 12.12 34.75 8.99
C GLN A 232 13.34 35.65 9.19
N SER A 233 14.23 35.76 8.21
CA SER A 233 15.41 36.63 8.30
C SER A 233 15.01 38.11 8.40
N VAL A 234 14.00 38.55 7.64
CA VAL A 234 13.49 39.94 7.66
C VAL A 234 12.80 40.24 8.99
N VAL A 235 11.93 39.32 9.45
CA VAL A 235 11.23 39.47 10.74
C VAL A 235 12.22 39.48 11.91
N ARG A 236 13.19 38.56 11.93
CA ARG A 236 14.24 38.55 12.95
C ARG A 236 15.04 39.85 12.93
N ARG A 237 15.45 40.33 11.75
CA ARG A 237 16.15 41.62 11.60
C ARG A 237 15.31 42.79 12.13
N PHE A 238 14.01 42.83 11.83
CA PHE A 238 13.12 43.86 12.33
C PHE A 238 13.03 43.86 13.87
N ILE A 239 12.86 42.69 14.47
CA ILE A 239 12.82 42.52 15.94
C ILE A 239 14.15 42.98 16.57
N TRP A 240 15.29 42.56 16.00
CA TRP A 240 16.61 42.95 16.49
C TRP A 240 16.87 44.46 16.37
N ARG A 241 16.49 45.09 15.26
CA ARG A 241 16.61 46.55 15.09
C ARG A 241 15.77 47.32 16.11
N LYS A 242 14.53 46.88 16.36
CA LYS A 242 13.67 47.51 17.36
C LYS A 242 14.27 47.41 18.77
N ARG A 243 14.80 46.25 19.13
CA ARG A 243 15.51 46.04 20.41
C ARG A 243 16.77 46.90 20.53
N PHE A 244 17.60 46.92 19.49
CA PHE A 244 18.83 47.72 19.46
C PHE A 244 18.55 49.22 19.63
N CYS A 245 17.51 49.75 18.98
CA CYS A 245 17.15 51.17 19.10
C CYS A 245 16.79 51.54 20.55
N VAL A 246 16.02 50.69 21.23
CA VAL A 246 15.67 50.88 22.66
C VAL A 246 16.93 50.84 23.54
N CYS A 247 17.82 49.88 23.34
CA CYS A 247 19.07 49.80 24.10
C CYS A 247 20.00 51.00 23.82
N SER A 248 20.08 51.46 22.57
CA SER A 248 20.91 52.59 22.17
C SER A 248 20.45 53.89 22.84
N ILE A 249 19.14 54.12 22.97
CA ILE A 249 18.60 55.27 23.70
C ILE A 249 18.96 55.18 25.18
N LEU A 250 18.83 53.99 25.79
CA LEU A 250 19.13 53.77 27.19
C LEU A 250 20.63 54.01 27.51
N LEU A 251 21.53 53.59 26.62
CA LEU A 251 22.97 53.84 26.75
C LEU A 251 23.30 55.33 26.64
N LEU A 252 22.66 56.08 25.73
CA LEU A 252 22.81 57.53 25.63
C LEU A 252 22.39 58.22 26.92
N VAL A 253 21.21 57.88 27.47
CA VAL A 253 20.73 58.42 28.75
C VAL A 253 21.71 58.10 29.88
N PHE A 254 22.23 56.88 29.96
CA PHE A 254 23.21 56.49 30.97
C PHE A 254 24.53 57.27 30.83
N SER A 255 24.99 57.52 29.60
CA SER A 255 26.21 58.32 29.36
C SER A 255 26.05 59.79 29.76
N VAL A 256 24.88 60.40 29.52
CA VAL A 256 24.59 61.78 29.96
C VAL A 256 24.55 61.85 31.48
N MET A 257 23.85 60.92 32.13
CA MET A 257 23.79 60.89 33.61
C MET A 257 25.17 60.70 34.26
N LEU A 258 26.04 59.88 33.67
CA LEU A 258 27.42 59.76 34.15
C LEU A 258 28.23 61.04 33.95
N GLY A 259 28.00 61.76 32.84
CA GLY A 259 28.61 63.07 32.59
C GLY A 259 28.17 64.12 33.61
N ASP A 260 26.87 64.19 33.91
CA ASP A 260 26.31 65.11 34.91
C ASP A 260 26.87 64.81 36.31
N ILE A 261 26.97 63.53 36.68
CA ILE A 261 27.56 63.10 37.96
C ILE A 261 29.05 63.51 38.04
N TRP A 262 29.79 63.38 36.93
CA TRP A 262 31.19 63.76 36.87
C TRP A 262 31.36 65.28 37.03
N HIS A 263 30.55 66.09 36.34
CA HIS A 263 30.54 67.54 36.48
C HIS A 263 30.18 68.02 37.90
N VAL A 264 29.18 67.42 38.54
CA VAL A 264 28.83 67.74 39.94
C VAL A 264 29.98 67.40 40.90
N LYS A 265 30.70 66.31 40.63
CA LYS A 265 31.86 65.91 41.44
C LYS A 265 33.05 66.86 41.23
N GLU A 266 33.26 67.37 40.02
CA GLU A 266 34.27 68.36 39.69
C GLU A 266 33.97 69.72 40.34
N HIS A 267 32.73 70.21 40.26
CA HIS A 267 32.31 71.44 40.93
C HIS A 267 32.50 71.40 42.46
N LYS A 268 32.15 70.29 43.11
CA LYS A 268 32.40 70.11 44.56
C LYS A 268 33.89 70.09 44.91
N GLN A 269 34.75 69.59 44.03
CA GLN A 269 36.20 69.63 44.26
C GLN A 269 36.78 71.03 44.08
N LEU A 270 36.22 71.84 43.18
CA LEU A 270 36.60 73.24 42.99
C LEU A 270 36.14 74.13 44.16
N GLU A 271 34.90 73.95 44.63
CA GLU A 271 34.39 74.65 45.84
C GLU A 271 35.18 74.30 47.11
N SER A 272 35.72 73.07 47.22
CA SER A 272 36.56 72.69 48.36
C SER A 272 37.98 73.26 48.34
N LYS A 273 38.39 73.94 47.25
CA LYS A 273 39.72 74.51 47.05
C LYS A 273 39.77 76.04 47.14
N GLU A 274 38.64 76.72 47.31
CA GLU A 274 38.63 78.15 47.60
C GLU A 274 38.96 78.39 49.10
N PRO A 275 39.95 79.23 49.42
CA PRO A 275 40.28 79.54 50.81
C PRO A 275 39.22 80.48 51.44
N PRO A 276 39.09 80.48 52.78
CA PRO A 276 38.09 81.26 53.50
C PRO A 276 38.27 82.78 53.38
#